data_AF-A0A5B7AZR1-F1
#
_entry.id   AF-A0A5B7AZR1-F1
#
_cell.length_a   1.000
_cell.length_b   1.000
_cell.length_c   1.000
_cell.angle_alpha   90.00
_cell.angle_beta   90.00
_cell.angle_gamma   90.00
#
_symmetry.space_group_name_H-M   'P 1'
#
loop_
_entity.id
_entity.type
_entity.pdbx_description
1 polymer ?
#
loop_
_entity_poly.entity_id
_entity_poly.type
_entity_poly.pdbx_seq_one_letter_code
_entity_poly.pdbx_strand_id
1 'polypeptide(L)'
;MFQESVPTFNDLPIKNKMPLELYSFTKDTSDYAWYSTSINFDRRDLPMRADILPVLQIANLGHAMAAFVNGEYIGFGHGSNIEKSFVFQKPINLKPGVNHISLLGMTIGLPDSGAYMEHRFAGVRAVSIQGLNAGTLDVTLNQWAHEVGVKGENMEVFTEEGSRKVQWTPAMGAGPPLTWYKTYFEAPEGINPVALRMTSMGKGMAWVNGNNIGRYWVSYLSPLGQPSQSEYHIPRAFLKPKNNLLVVFEETGGNPGGIEVLIVNRDTICSFITEYHPPNVRSWERKEEQFRPVVDEVKSGAHLTCPEGKVMKVVEFASFGDPYGACGAYSLGKCTSPNSQKVVEQHCLGKSRCSIPLEREVFDGKRNDPCPDVSKTLAVQVRCAHEKAH
;
A
#
# COMPACT_ATOMS: atom_id res chain seq x y z
N MET A 1 -4.52 -6.99 -21.96
CA MET A 1 -3.98 -7.82 -20.90
C MET A 1 -2.91 -8.75 -21.44
N PHE A 2 -1.92 -9.05 -20.60
CA PHE A 2 -0.92 -10.08 -20.78
C PHE A 2 -0.90 -10.89 -19.48
N GLN A 3 -1.19 -12.18 -19.54
CA GLN A 3 -1.27 -13.03 -18.35
C GLN A 3 0.09 -13.68 -18.09
N GLU A 4 0.53 -13.68 -16.83
CA GLU A 4 1.70 -14.44 -16.40
C GLU A 4 1.47 -15.93 -16.55
N SER A 5 2.50 -16.64 -17.00
CA SER A 5 2.50 -18.09 -17.04
C SER A 5 2.82 -18.65 -15.65
N VAL A 6 2.01 -19.59 -15.17
CA VAL A 6 2.30 -20.34 -13.95
C VAL A 6 3.35 -21.42 -14.29
N PRO A 7 4.56 -21.35 -13.72
CA PRO A 7 5.62 -22.31 -14.03
C PRO A 7 5.38 -23.65 -13.33
N THR A 8 5.91 -24.73 -13.90
CA THR A 8 6.00 -26.05 -13.28
C THR A 8 7.40 -26.31 -12.73
N PHE A 9 7.58 -27.43 -12.04
CA PHE A 9 8.87 -27.82 -11.48
C PHE A 9 9.99 -27.78 -12.52
N ASN A 10 9.77 -28.21 -13.77
CA ASN A 10 10.83 -28.29 -14.77
C ASN A 10 11.21 -26.93 -15.37
N ASP A 11 10.29 -25.97 -15.37
CA ASP A 11 10.50 -24.65 -15.96
C ASP A 11 11.47 -23.79 -15.12
N LEU A 12 11.48 -24.01 -13.81
CA LEU A 12 12.25 -23.21 -12.86
C LEU A 12 13.70 -23.70 -12.72
N PRO A 13 14.72 -22.84 -12.77
CA PRO A 13 16.12 -23.25 -12.86
C PRO A 13 16.71 -23.78 -11.55
N ILE A 14 16.30 -23.26 -10.39
CA ILE A 14 17.00 -23.51 -9.12
C ILE A 14 16.32 -24.64 -8.35
N LYS A 15 16.97 -25.81 -8.27
CA LYS A 15 16.45 -26.98 -7.54
C LYS A 15 16.98 -27.02 -6.11
N ASN A 16 16.11 -27.31 -5.15
CA ASN A 16 16.47 -27.57 -3.76
C ASN A 16 15.56 -28.65 -3.15
N LYS A 17 15.97 -29.31 -2.07
CA LYS A 17 15.15 -30.36 -1.43
C LYS A 17 13.87 -29.81 -0.79
N MET A 18 13.89 -28.54 -0.39
CA MET A 18 12.81 -27.84 0.31
C MET A 18 12.63 -26.42 -0.26
N PRO A 19 11.50 -25.74 0.03
CA PRO A 19 11.31 -24.35 -0.32
C PRO A 19 12.45 -23.47 0.22
N LEU A 20 12.98 -22.58 -0.62
CA LEU A 20 13.98 -21.60 -0.20
C LEU A 20 13.34 -20.46 0.62
N GLU A 21 14.05 -20.01 1.66
CA GLU A 21 13.63 -18.86 2.45
C GLU A 21 13.58 -17.60 1.57
N LEU A 22 12.51 -16.82 1.68
CA LEU A 22 12.16 -15.81 0.67
C LEU A 22 13.12 -14.61 0.67
N TYR A 23 13.50 -14.04 1.82
CA TYR A 23 14.36 -12.85 1.85
C TYR A 23 15.75 -13.12 1.28
N SER A 24 16.39 -14.19 1.75
CA SER A 24 17.73 -14.59 1.30
C SER A 24 17.73 -15.03 -0.16
N PHE A 25 16.61 -15.57 -0.66
CA PHE A 25 16.47 -15.99 -2.03
C PHE A 25 16.27 -14.80 -2.99
N THR A 26 15.33 -13.89 -2.69
CA THR A 26 15.06 -12.73 -3.56
C THR A 26 16.13 -11.66 -3.46
N LYS A 27 16.83 -11.55 -2.32
CA LYS A 27 17.79 -10.46 -2.04
C LYS A 27 17.23 -9.07 -2.36
N ASP A 28 15.91 -8.92 -2.18
CA ASP A 28 15.16 -7.69 -2.47
C ASP A 28 15.30 -7.19 -3.92
N THR A 29 15.63 -8.07 -4.88
CA THR A 29 15.66 -7.69 -6.31
C THR A 29 14.29 -7.72 -6.97
N SER A 30 13.35 -8.47 -6.37
CA SER A 30 11.92 -8.49 -6.71
C SER A 30 11.14 -8.85 -5.45
N ASP A 31 9.89 -8.40 -5.38
CA ASP A 31 8.97 -8.83 -4.32
C ASP A 31 8.55 -10.30 -4.47
N TYR A 32 8.75 -10.88 -5.66
CA TYR A 32 8.18 -12.17 -6.03
C TYR A 32 9.24 -13.26 -6.11
N ALA A 33 8.83 -14.48 -5.74
CA ALA A 33 9.56 -15.69 -6.11
C ALA A 33 8.59 -16.84 -6.37
N TRP A 34 8.85 -17.57 -7.45
CA TRP A 34 8.15 -18.81 -7.77
C TRP A 34 8.77 -19.99 -7.01
N TYR A 35 7.89 -20.87 -6.55
CA TYR A 35 8.18 -22.16 -5.94
C TYR A 35 7.33 -23.20 -6.65
N SER A 36 7.90 -24.30 -7.15
CA SER A 36 7.11 -25.37 -7.74
C SER A 36 7.61 -26.75 -7.34
N THR A 37 6.67 -27.67 -7.10
CA THR A 37 6.95 -29.09 -6.88
C THR A 37 5.95 -29.93 -7.67
N SER A 38 6.27 -31.20 -7.87
CA SER A 38 5.41 -32.15 -8.60
C SER A 38 5.27 -33.45 -7.83
N ILE A 39 4.06 -33.99 -7.82
CA ILE A 39 3.72 -35.22 -7.08
C ILE A 39 2.92 -36.12 -8.00
N ASN A 40 3.27 -37.38 -8.06
CA ASN A 40 2.53 -38.39 -8.80
C ASN A 40 1.59 -39.15 -7.85
N PHE A 41 0.31 -39.22 -8.20
CA PHE A 41 -0.69 -39.96 -7.43
C PHE A 41 -1.27 -41.12 -8.24
N ASP A 42 -1.33 -42.30 -7.63
CA ASP A 42 -2.13 -43.41 -8.14
C ASP A 42 -3.62 -43.17 -7.83
N ARG A 43 -4.51 -43.82 -8.58
CA ARG A 43 -5.97 -43.72 -8.31
C ARG A 43 -6.34 -44.15 -6.89
N ARG A 44 -5.57 -45.07 -6.28
CA ARG A 44 -5.75 -45.55 -4.90
C ARG A 44 -5.38 -44.53 -3.83
N ASP A 45 -4.58 -43.52 -4.15
CA ASP A 45 -4.14 -42.51 -3.18
C ASP A 45 -5.21 -41.43 -2.98
N LEU A 46 -6.05 -41.22 -4.00
CA LEU A 46 -7.05 -40.16 -4.06
C LEU A 46 -8.43 -40.63 -3.54
N PRO A 47 -9.23 -39.73 -2.96
CA PRO A 47 -10.60 -40.05 -2.53
C PRO A 47 -11.42 -40.71 -3.65
N MET A 48 -12.12 -41.80 -3.31
CA MET A 48 -12.99 -42.50 -4.28
C MET A 48 -14.22 -41.67 -4.64
N ARG A 49 -14.69 -40.87 -3.67
CA ARG A 49 -15.82 -39.95 -3.80
C ARG A 49 -15.38 -38.63 -4.40
N ALA A 50 -16.01 -38.21 -5.49
CA ALA A 50 -15.68 -36.98 -6.21
C ALA A 50 -16.02 -35.69 -5.43
N ASP A 51 -16.91 -35.77 -4.44
CA ASP A 51 -17.30 -34.64 -3.58
C ASP A 51 -16.35 -34.42 -2.39
N ILE A 52 -15.37 -35.32 -2.19
CA ILE A 52 -14.34 -35.17 -1.17
C ILE A 52 -13.06 -34.68 -1.84
N LEU A 53 -12.71 -33.42 -1.59
CA LEU A 53 -11.50 -32.81 -2.12
C LEU A 53 -10.38 -32.84 -1.06
N PRO A 54 -9.17 -33.30 -1.42
CA PRO A 54 -7.99 -33.11 -0.61
C PRO A 54 -7.76 -31.63 -0.31
N VAL A 55 -7.14 -31.32 0.83
CA VAL A 55 -6.89 -29.93 1.27
C VAL A 55 -5.39 -29.66 1.22
N LEU A 56 -5.02 -28.63 0.47
CA LEU A 56 -3.66 -28.09 0.48
C LEU A 56 -3.50 -27.18 1.70
N GLN A 57 -2.59 -27.55 2.61
CA GLN A 57 -2.21 -26.74 3.75
C GLN A 57 -0.78 -26.26 3.62
N ILE A 58 -0.57 -24.94 3.75
CA ILE A 58 0.75 -24.31 3.66
C ILE A 58 0.95 -23.41 4.87
N ALA A 59 1.97 -23.70 5.67
CA ALA A 59 2.47 -22.77 6.67
C ALA A 59 3.48 -21.83 6.00
N ASN A 60 3.23 -20.53 6.12
CA ASN A 60 4.03 -19.48 5.50
C ASN A 60 4.46 -18.48 6.58
N LEU A 61 5.72 -18.04 6.56
CA LEU A 61 6.28 -17.07 7.50
C LEU A 61 6.08 -15.62 7.07
N GLY A 62 5.44 -15.40 5.92
CA GLY A 62 5.05 -14.10 5.39
C GLY A 62 5.65 -13.82 4.00
N HIS A 63 5.31 -12.71 3.36
CA HIS A 63 4.26 -11.78 3.78
C HIS A 63 2.93 -12.12 3.11
N ALA A 64 2.96 -12.57 1.85
CA ALA A 64 1.79 -13.10 1.16
C ALA A 64 2.18 -14.21 0.17
N MET A 65 1.17 -14.92 -0.33
CA MET A 65 1.34 -15.92 -1.36
C MET A 65 0.09 -16.10 -2.22
N ALA A 66 0.29 -16.44 -3.50
CA ALA A 66 -0.75 -17.03 -4.35
C ALA A 66 -0.43 -18.51 -4.61
N ALA A 67 -1.43 -19.37 -4.55
CA ALA A 67 -1.29 -20.81 -4.74
C ALA A 67 -2.00 -21.27 -6.02
N PHE A 68 -1.33 -22.14 -6.77
CA PHE A 68 -1.82 -22.75 -8.00
C PHE A 68 -1.63 -24.26 -7.95
N VAL A 69 -2.62 -25.00 -8.44
CA VAL A 69 -2.52 -26.45 -8.62
C VAL A 69 -2.89 -26.78 -10.06
N ASN A 70 -2.01 -27.50 -10.75
CA ASN A 70 -2.18 -27.85 -12.17
C ASN A 70 -2.44 -26.62 -13.09
N GLY A 71 -1.87 -25.47 -12.74
CA GLY A 71 -2.04 -24.20 -13.44
C GLY A 71 -3.31 -23.43 -13.06
N GLU A 72 -4.22 -24.02 -12.28
CA GLU A 72 -5.44 -23.36 -11.80
C GLU A 72 -5.17 -22.58 -10.52
N TYR A 73 -5.73 -21.38 -10.42
CA TYR A 73 -5.62 -20.55 -9.22
C TYR A 73 -6.49 -21.09 -8.09
N ILE A 74 -5.88 -21.34 -6.93
CA ILE A 74 -6.55 -21.89 -5.74
C ILE A 74 -6.89 -20.78 -4.74
N GLY A 75 -6.05 -19.75 -4.65
CA GLY A 75 -6.31 -18.62 -3.78
C GLY A 75 -5.06 -17.84 -3.39
N PHE A 76 -5.30 -16.79 -2.63
CA PHE A 76 -4.31 -15.89 -2.06
C PHE A 76 -4.39 -15.92 -0.54
N GLY A 77 -3.24 -15.91 0.12
CA GLY A 77 -3.12 -15.83 1.58
C GLY A 77 -2.08 -14.80 1.97
N HIS A 78 -2.29 -14.11 3.08
CA HIS A 78 -1.35 -13.10 3.58
C HIS A 78 -1.38 -13.01 5.09
N GLY A 79 -0.27 -12.52 5.65
CA GLY A 79 -0.21 -12.08 7.03
C GLY A 79 -0.68 -10.64 7.21
N SER A 80 -0.36 -10.07 8.36
CA SER A 80 -0.63 -8.69 8.73
C SER A 80 0.67 -8.01 9.16
N ASN A 81 0.61 -6.68 9.39
CA ASN A 81 1.75 -5.96 9.94
C ASN A 81 2.15 -6.45 11.34
N ILE A 82 1.26 -7.06 12.12
CA ILE A 82 1.58 -7.57 13.46
C ILE A 82 2.06 -9.01 13.35
N GLU A 83 1.17 -9.89 12.89
CA GLU A 83 1.42 -11.32 12.68
C GLU A 83 1.64 -11.57 11.19
N LYS A 84 2.90 -11.79 10.80
CA LYS A 84 3.30 -11.95 9.39
C LYS A 84 3.06 -13.38 8.91
N SER A 85 3.13 -14.34 9.83
CA SER A 85 2.95 -15.75 9.50
C SER A 85 1.47 -16.06 9.33
N PHE A 86 1.16 -17.00 8.44
CA PHE A 86 -0.20 -17.46 8.23
C PHE A 86 -0.21 -18.91 7.75
N VAL A 87 -1.38 -19.54 7.86
CA VAL A 87 -1.63 -20.86 7.31
C VAL A 87 -2.67 -20.73 6.21
N PHE A 88 -2.29 -21.08 4.98
CA PHE A 88 -3.20 -21.18 3.86
C PHE A 88 -3.79 -22.60 3.82
N GLN A 89 -5.12 -22.71 3.80
CA GLN A 89 -5.83 -23.99 3.68
C GLN A 89 -6.96 -23.85 2.66
N LYS A 90 -6.90 -24.64 1.58
CA LYS A 90 -7.95 -24.68 0.56
C LYS A 90 -8.14 -26.09 -0.01
N PRO A 91 -9.38 -26.50 -0.32
CA PRO A 91 -9.62 -27.72 -1.08
C PRO A 91 -9.03 -27.58 -2.49
N ILE A 92 -8.47 -28.66 -3.02
CA ILE A 92 -7.81 -28.69 -4.33
C ILE A 92 -8.26 -29.90 -5.15
N ASN A 93 -8.26 -29.73 -6.48
CA ASN A 93 -8.54 -30.81 -7.41
C ASN A 93 -7.23 -31.51 -7.80
N LEU A 94 -7.10 -32.78 -7.39
CA LEU A 94 -5.99 -33.66 -7.78
C LEU A 94 -6.48 -34.72 -8.76
N LYS A 95 -5.63 -35.06 -9.74
CA LYS A 95 -5.90 -36.11 -10.73
C LYS A 95 -4.94 -37.30 -10.56
N PRO A 96 -5.30 -38.51 -10.99
CA PRO A 96 -4.33 -39.59 -11.16
C PRO A 96 -3.20 -39.15 -12.10
N GLY A 97 -1.97 -39.54 -11.79
CA GLY A 97 -0.76 -39.09 -12.49
C GLY A 97 -0.10 -37.89 -11.82
N VAL A 98 0.68 -37.16 -12.61
CA VAL A 98 1.47 -36.01 -12.13
C VAL A 98 0.57 -34.79 -11.89
N ASN A 99 0.72 -34.21 -10.71
CA ASN A 99 0.11 -32.95 -10.31
C ASN A 99 1.21 -31.96 -9.96
N HIS A 100 1.01 -30.70 -10.36
CA HIS A 100 1.95 -29.61 -10.09
C HIS A 100 1.36 -28.69 -9.03
N ILE A 101 2.17 -28.34 -8.02
CA ILE A 101 1.84 -27.31 -7.04
C ILE A 101 2.83 -26.18 -7.26
N SER A 102 2.31 -25.00 -7.59
CA SER A 102 3.12 -23.81 -7.84
C SER A 102 2.64 -22.67 -6.95
N LEU A 103 3.58 -22.04 -6.26
CA LEU A 103 3.33 -20.98 -5.29
C LEU A 103 4.11 -19.74 -5.72
N LEU A 104 3.45 -18.59 -5.71
CA LEU A 104 4.11 -17.30 -5.85
C LEU A 104 4.24 -16.70 -4.46
N GLY A 105 5.43 -16.74 -3.88
CA GLY A 105 5.74 -16.08 -2.60
C GLY A 105 5.98 -14.59 -2.82
N MET A 106 5.57 -13.77 -1.84
CA MET A 106 5.58 -12.31 -1.95
C MET A 106 6.09 -11.64 -0.69
N THR A 107 7.05 -10.73 -0.83
CA THR A 107 7.43 -9.77 0.20
C THR A 107 6.64 -8.47 0.04
N ILE A 108 6.13 -7.93 1.14
CA ILE A 108 5.57 -6.56 1.20
C ILE A 108 6.48 -5.68 2.06
N GLY A 109 7.68 -5.39 1.55
CA GLY A 109 8.73 -4.68 2.28
C GLY A 109 9.50 -5.55 3.28
N LEU A 110 10.56 -4.98 3.86
CA LEU A 110 11.41 -5.59 4.88
C LEU A 110 11.13 -5.01 6.27
N PRO A 111 11.39 -5.75 7.36
CA PRO A 111 11.32 -5.20 8.71
C PRO A 111 12.23 -3.97 8.88
N ASP A 112 11.71 -2.90 9.48
CA ASP A 112 12.40 -1.62 9.65
C ASP A 112 12.63 -1.23 11.13
N SER A 113 12.06 -1.99 12.06
CA SER A 113 12.17 -1.76 13.49
C SER A 113 12.13 -3.07 14.30
N GLY A 114 12.76 -3.03 15.49
CA GLY A 114 12.85 -4.15 16.42
C GLY A 114 14.24 -4.80 16.50
N ALA A 115 14.42 -5.68 17.48
CA ALA A 115 15.69 -6.39 17.68
C ALA A 115 15.83 -7.59 16.73
N TYR A 116 17.06 -7.83 16.27
CA TYR A 116 17.46 -8.99 15.47
C TYR A 116 16.68 -9.14 14.15
N MET A 117 16.45 -8.04 13.43
CA MET A 117 15.71 -8.04 12.17
C MET A 117 16.37 -8.91 11.10
N GLU A 118 17.71 -8.99 11.13
CA GLU A 118 18.52 -9.82 10.25
C GLU A 118 18.30 -11.34 10.42
N HIS A 119 17.64 -11.76 11.51
CA HIS A 119 17.30 -13.16 11.78
C HIS A 119 15.83 -13.50 11.46
N ARG A 120 15.07 -12.56 10.87
CA ARG A 120 13.69 -12.82 10.47
C ARG A 120 13.66 -13.58 9.14
N PHE A 121 12.66 -14.45 9.00
CA PHE A 121 12.45 -15.26 7.81
C PHE A 121 11.08 -14.95 7.20
N ALA A 122 10.97 -15.14 5.89
CA ALA A 122 9.73 -15.06 5.14
C ALA A 122 9.60 -16.25 4.17
N GLY A 123 8.40 -16.44 3.65
CA GLY A 123 8.09 -17.41 2.62
C GLY A 123 7.55 -18.74 3.13
N VAL A 124 7.45 -19.68 2.21
CA VAL A 124 6.86 -21.00 2.42
C VAL A 124 7.75 -21.81 3.37
N ARG A 125 7.17 -22.30 4.47
CA ARG A 125 7.92 -23.04 5.52
C ARG A 125 7.59 -24.52 5.59
N ALA A 126 6.32 -24.87 5.38
CA ALA A 126 5.86 -26.26 5.35
C ALA A 126 4.66 -26.40 4.43
N VAL A 127 4.57 -27.51 3.70
CA VAL A 127 3.51 -27.80 2.74
C VAL A 127 3.03 -29.22 2.96
N SER A 128 1.72 -29.41 3.08
CA SER A 128 1.10 -30.73 3.26
C SER A 128 -0.23 -30.83 2.52
N ILE A 129 -0.60 -32.06 2.17
CA ILE A 129 -1.87 -32.39 1.52
C ILE A 129 -2.64 -33.32 2.45
N GLN A 130 -3.80 -32.87 2.89
CA GLN A 130 -4.69 -33.62 3.78
C GLN A 130 -5.82 -34.28 3.00
N GLY A 131 -6.44 -35.29 3.61
CA GLY A 131 -7.62 -35.95 3.03
C GLY A 131 -7.31 -36.88 1.87
N LEU A 132 -6.07 -37.40 1.78
CA LEU A 132 -5.73 -38.52 0.90
C LEU A 132 -6.14 -39.84 1.60
N ASN A 133 -6.30 -40.92 0.84
CA ASN A 133 -6.67 -42.23 1.42
C ASN A 133 -5.61 -42.76 2.39
N ALA A 134 -4.33 -42.41 2.17
CA ALA A 134 -3.21 -42.73 3.05
C ALA A 134 -3.06 -41.75 4.24
N GLY A 135 -3.96 -40.76 4.37
CA GLY A 135 -3.90 -39.74 5.41
C GLY A 135 -3.34 -38.41 4.91
N THR A 136 -2.43 -37.81 5.68
CA THR A 136 -1.78 -36.54 5.33
C THR A 136 -0.41 -36.82 4.73
N LEU A 137 -0.13 -36.22 3.58
CA LEU A 137 1.18 -36.27 2.93
C LEU A 137 1.92 -34.95 3.18
N ASP A 138 3.07 -35.00 3.84
CA ASP A 138 3.99 -33.87 3.93
C ASP A 138 4.84 -33.80 2.66
N VAL A 139 4.81 -32.65 1.98
CA VAL A 139 5.51 -32.41 0.71
C VAL A 139 6.57 -31.32 0.84
N THR A 140 6.94 -30.96 2.06
CA THR A 140 7.98 -29.97 2.36
C THR A 140 9.34 -30.42 1.83
N LEU A 141 9.65 -31.72 1.93
CA LEU A 141 10.92 -32.32 1.47
C LEU A 141 10.77 -33.06 0.14
N ASN A 142 9.98 -32.52 -0.80
CA ASN A 142 9.58 -33.19 -2.05
C ASN A 142 10.34 -32.73 -3.32
N GLN A 143 11.51 -32.12 -3.18
CA GLN A 143 12.19 -31.39 -4.28
C GLN A 143 11.35 -30.21 -4.80
N TRP A 144 11.90 -29.03 -4.67
CA TRP A 144 11.30 -27.76 -5.05
C TRP A 144 12.20 -27.06 -6.06
N ALA A 145 11.58 -26.47 -7.08
CA ALA A 145 12.24 -25.63 -8.05
C ALA A 145 11.82 -24.18 -7.83
N HIS A 146 12.73 -23.23 -8.12
CA HIS A 146 12.56 -21.83 -7.77
C HIS A 146 13.09 -20.88 -8.84
N GLU A 147 12.49 -19.68 -8.89
CA GLU A 147 12.96 -18.53 -9.68
C GLU A 147 12.56 -17.23 -8.98
N VAL A 148 13.43 -16.22 -9.02
CA VAL A 148 13.13 -14.88 -8.48
C VAL A 148 12.42 -14.05 -9.55
N GLY A 149 11.41 -13.30 -9.14
CA GLY A 149 10.64 -12.40 -9.99
C GLY A 149 9.53 -13.09 -10.80
N VAL A 150 8.79 -12.27 -11.54
CA VAL A 150 7.81 -12.72 -12.54
C VAL A 150 8.28 -12.37 -13.96
N LYS A 151 7.77 -13.06 -14.97
CA LYS A 151 8.26 -12.93 -16.35
C LYS A 151 8.13 -11.50 -16.88
N GLY A 152 7.04 -10.81 -16.55
CA GLY A 152 6.77 -9.44 -16.94
C GLY A 152 7.76 -8.43 -16.37
N GLU A 153 8.28 -8.67 -15.16
CA GLU A 153 9.38 -7.87 -14.60
C GLU A 153 10.67 -8.08 -15.39
N ASN A 154 11.04 -9.32 -15.65
CA ASN A 154 12.24 -9.68 -16.42
C ASN A 154 12.21 -9.14 -17.86
N MET A 155 11.02 -9.02 -18.45
CA MET A 155 10.83 -8.44 -19.78
C MET A 155 10.67 -6.90 -19.76
N GLU A 156 10.53 -6.32 -18.57
CA GLU A 156 10.26 -4.91 -18.33
C GLU A 156 9.00 -4.42 -19.05
N VAL A 157 7.91 -5.20 -19.01
CA VAL A 157 6.68 -4.91 -19.80
C VAL A 157 5.99 -3.58 -19.44
N PHE A 158 6.43 -2.97 -18.33
CA PHE A 158 6.06 -1.63 -17.87
C PHE A 158 6.75 -0.47 -18.62
N THR A 159 7.73 -0.77 -19.49
CA THR A 159 8.39 0.19 -20.40
C THR A 159 7.80 0.13 -21.81
N GLU A 160 8.01 1.16 -22.62
CA GLU A 160 7.57 1.17 -24.04
C GLU A 160 8.21 0.04 -24.85
N GLU A 161 9.50 -0.19 -24.64
CA GLU A 161 10.29 -1.21 -25.32
C GLU A 161 9.88 -2.61 -24.85
N GLY A 162 9.81 -2.83 -23.54
CA GLY A 162 9.42 -4.12 -22.95
C GLY A 162 7.98 -4.49 -23.27
N SER A 163 7.07 -3.51 -23.32
CA SER A 163 5.67 -3.74 -23.68
C SER A 163 5.50 -4.30 -25.10
N ARG A 164 6.47 -4.10 -26.01
CA ARG A 164 6.44 -4.67 -27.37
C ARG A 164 6.93 -6.12 -27.43
N LYS A 165 7.58 -6.62 -26.37
CA LYS A 165 8.11 -7.99 -26.30
C LYS A 165 7.01 -9.04 -26.07
N VAL A 166 5.80 -8.62 -25.69
CA VAL A 166 4.67 -9.51 -25.41
C VAL A 166 3.46 -9.21 -26.29
N GLN A 167 2.66 -10.24 -26.53
CA GLN A 167 1.38 -10.09 -27.21
C GLN A 167 0.29 -9.70 -26.21
N TRP A 168 -0.34 -8.56 -26.44
CA TRP A 168 -1.44 -8.05 -25.63
C TRP A 168 -2.77 -8.40 -26.26
N THR A 169 -3.73 -8.81 -25.43
CA THR A 169 -5.13 -9.00 -25.84
C THR A 169 -6.02 -7.89 -25.25
N PRO A 170 -7.19 -7.57 -25.83
CA PRO A 170 -8.12 -6.65 -25.20
C PRO A 170 -8.59 -7.17 -23.82
N ALA A 171 -8.71 -6.27 -22.83
CA ALA A 171 -9.29 -6.63 -21.53
C ALA A 171 -10.83 -6.44 -21.58
N MET A 172 -11.59 -7.46 -21.20
CA MET A 172 -13.07 -7.45 -21.21
C MET A 172 -13.65 -7.45 -19.78
N GLY A 173 -12.98 -6.76 -18.85
CA GLY A 173 -13.32 -6.75 -17.43
C GLY A 173 -12.20 -7.30 -16.57
N ALA A 174 -12.56 -7.89 -15.42
CA ALA A 174 -11.60 -8.52 -14.52
C ALA A 174 -10.97 -9.76 -15.18
N GLY A 175 -9.67 -9.67 -15.46
CA GLY A 175 -8.86 -10.81 -15.86
C GLY A 175 -8.50 -11.71 -14.67
N PRO A 176 -7.92 -12.89 -14.97
CA PRO A 176 -7.46 -13.81 -13.94
C PRO A 176 -6.32 -13.20 -13.09
N PRO A 177 -6.01 -13.81 -11.94
CA PRO A 177 -4.82 -13.46 -11.15
C PRO A 177 -3.54 -13.45 -11.99
N LEU A 178 -2.57 -12.64 -11.57
CA LEU A 178 -1.28 -12.44 -12.24
C LEU A 178 -1.43 -11.92 -13.69
N THR A 179 -2.21 -10.85 -13.85
CA THR A 179 -2.45 -10.24 -15.15
C THR A 179 -1.85 -8.84 -15.22
N TRP A 180 -1.09 -8.58 -16.28
CA TRP A 180 -0.65 -7.25 -16.65
C TRP A 180 -1.71 -6.55 -17.50
N TYR A 181 -1.98 -5.29 -17.19
CA TYR A 181 -2.79 -4.37 -17.98
C TYR A 181 -1.96 -3.19 -18.41
N LYS A 182 -2.33 -2.60 -19.55
CA LYS A 182 -1.78 -1.32 -19.98
C LYS A 182 -2.82 -0.47 -20.66
N THR A 183 -2.63 0.84 -20.61
CA THR A 183 -3.41 1.82 -21.36
C THR A 183 -2.58 3.09 -21.59
N TYR A 184 -3.11 4.00 -22.40
CA TYR A 184 -2.55 5.33 -22.58
C TYR A 184 -3.54 6.39 -22.10
N PHE A 185 -3.03 7.46 -21.49
CA PHE A 185 -3.85 8.58 -21.05
C PHE A 185 -3.15 9.93 -21.28
N GLU A 186 -3.95 10.99 -21.40
CA GLU A 186 -3.46 12.37 -21.42
C GLU A 186 -3.28 12.89 -19.99
N ALA A 187 -2.29 13.74 -19.76
CA ALA A 187 -2.10 14.32 -18.44
C ALA A 187 -3.27 15.25 -18.09
N PRO A 188 -3.85 15.16 -16.88
CA PRO A 188 -4.90 16.08 -16.47
C PRO A 188 -4.41 17.53 -16.50
N GLU A 189 -5.29 18.48 -16.79
CA GLU A 189 -4.91 19.90 -16.85
C GLU A 189 -4.45 20.46 -15.49
N GLY A 190 -3.78 21.61 -15.54
CA GLY A 190 -3.32 22.35 -14.36
C GLY A 190 -2.10 21.75 -13.64
N ILE A 191 -1.81 22.30 -12.45
CA ILE A 191 -0.60 21.99 -11.66
C ILE A 191 -0.90 21.16 -10.40
N ASN A 192 -2.17 20.84 -10.14
CA ASN A 192 -2.59 20.10 -8.97
C ASN A 192 -1.99 18.68 -8.95
N PRO A 193 -1.73 18.07 -7.78
CA PRO A 193 -1.24 16.69 -7.72
C PRO A 193 -2.19 15.71 -8.44
N VAL A 194 -1.63 14.62 -8.96
CA VAL A 194 -2.39 13.59 -9.69
C VAL A 194 -2.33 12.30 -8.89
N ALA A 195 -3.41 11.52 -8.93
CA ALA A 195 -3.44 10.19 -8.32
C ALA A 195 -4.19 9.20 -9.22
N LEU A 196 -3.89 7.91 -9.06
CA LEU A 196 -4.71 6.81 -9.54
C LEU A 196 -5.65 6.36 -8.44
N ARG A 197 -6.95 6.32 -8.71
CA ARG A 197 -7.90 5.59 -7.88
C ARG A 197 -8.06 4.19 -8.43
N MET A 198 -7.81 3.22 -7.56
CA MET A 198 -7.69 1.80 -7.92
C MET A 198 -8.79 0.94 -7.28
N THR A 199 -9.92 1.54 -6.87
CA THR A 199 -10.99 0.88 -6.07
C THR A 199 -11.57 -0.39 -6.68
N SER A 200 -11.44 -0.57 -7.99
CA SER A 200 -11.89 -1.73 -8.76
C SER A 200 -10.83 -2.85 -8.88
N MET A 201 -9.65 -2.64 -8.32
CA MET A 201 -8.49 -3.54 -8.40
C MET A 201 -8.27 -4.30 -7.09
N GLY A 202 -7.35 -5.27 -7.09
CA GLY A 202 -7.02 -6.09 -5.94
C GLY A 202 -5.71 -5.66 -5.28
N LYS A 203 -4.62 -6.30 -5.68
CA LYS A 203 -3.26 -6.05 -5.20
C LYS A 203 -2.30 -6.06 -6.38
N GLY A 204 -1.28 -5.23 -6.34
CA GLY A 204 -0.27 -5.25 -7.38
C GLY A 204 0.72 -4.11 -7.33
N MET A 205 1.28 -3.81 -8.50
CA MET A 205 2.17 -2.67 -8.72
C MET A 205 1.72 -1.88 -9.95
N ALA A 206 2.02 -0.59 -9.94
CA ALA A 206 1.68 0.31 -11.04
C ALA A 206 2.90 1.12 -11.49
N TRP A 207 2.93 1.43 -12.78
CA TRP A 207 3.98 2.22 -13.43
C TRP A 207 3.38 3.26 -14.35
N VAL A 208 4.02 4.43 -14.40
CA VAL A 208 3.70 5.50 -15.35
C VAL A 208 4.96 5.85 -16.13
N ASN A 209 4.90 5.67 -17.45
CA ASN A 209 6.02 5.88 -18.37
C ASN A 209 7.30 5.13 -17.94
N GLY A 210 7.17 3.88 -17.51
CA GLY A 210 8.28 3.06 -17.01
C GLY A 210 8.70 3.34 -15.56
N ASN A 211 8.21 4.39 -14.92
CA ASN A 211 8.53 4.71 -13.52
C ASN A 211 7.57 4.00 -12.58
N ASN A 212 8.08 3.22 -11.64
CA ASN A 212 7.28 2.55 -10.62
C ASN A 212 6.69 3.59 -9.66
N ILE A 213 5.37 3.64 -9.53
CA ILE A 213 4.66 4.55 -8.60
C ILE A 213 4.28 3.87 -7.28
N GLY A 214 4.63 2.59 -7.12
CA GLY A 214 4.51 1.83 -5.89
C GLY A 214 3.53 0.66 -5.99
N ARG A 215 3.44 -0.06 -4.85
CA ARG A 215 2.48 -1.14 -4.63
C ARG A 215 1.10 -0.54 -4.38
N TYR A 216 0.07 -1.16 -4.95
CA TYR A 216 -1.31 -0.92 -4.54
C TYR A 216 -1.87 -2.18 -3.89
N TRP A 217 -2.72 -1.99 -2.87
CA TRP A 217 -3.37 -3.10 -2.18
C TRP A 217 -4.74 -2.68 -1.65
N VAL A 218 -5.68 -2.59 -2.59
CA VAL A 218 -7.06 -2.12 -2.34
C VAL A 218 -7.89 -3.20 -1.64
N SER A 219 -7.61 -4.48 -1.91
CA SER A 219 -8.26 -5.61 -1.23
C SER A 219 -7.84 -5.78 0.23
N TYR A 220 -6.83 -5.04 0.72
CA TYR A 220 -6.47 -5.02 2.13
C TYR A 220 -7.37 -4.04 2.89
N LEU A 221 -8.43 -4.58 3.48
CA LEU A 221 -9.50 -3.80 4.09
C LEU A 221 -9.22 -3.47 5.56
N SER A 222 -9.65 -2.29 5.97
CA SER A 222 -9.76 -1.91 7.38
C SER A 222 -10.89 -2.70 8.07
N PRO A 223 -10.98 -2.67 9.41
CA PRO A 223 -12.12 -3.25 10.13
C PRO A 223 -13.49 -2.70 9.72
N LEU A 224 -13.53 -1.54 9.04
CA LEU A 224 -14.74 -0.93 8.49
C LEU A 224 -15.07 -1.41 7.07
N GLY A 225 -14.32 -2.37 6.54
CA GLY A 225 -14.51 -2.90 5.17
C GLY A 225 -14.06 -1.95 4.06
N GLN A 226 -13.29 -0.91 4.39
CA GLN A 226 -12.77 0.05 3.41
C GLN A 226 -11.31 -0.25 3.06
N PRO A 227 -10.88 -0.06 1.79
CA PRO A 227 -9.48 -0.16 1.42
C PRO A 227 -8.59 0.68 2.33
N SER A 228 -7.49 0.10 2.81
CA SER A 228 -6.48 0.83 3.59
C SER A 228 -5.89 2.02 2.81
N GLN A 229 -5.78 1.88 1.49
CA GLN A 229 -5.46 2.96 0.56
C GLN A 229 -6.14 2.69 -0.80
N SER A 230 -6.89 3.68 -1.29
CA SER A 230 -7.60 3.61 -2.58
C SER A 230 -6.98 4.49 -3.67
N GLU A 231 -6.19 5.50 -3.26
CA GLU A 231 -5.62 6.53 -4.13
C GLU A 231 -4.08 6.51 -4.04
N TYR A 232 -3.43 6.48 -5.21
CA TYR A 232 -1.99 6.28 -5.35
C TYR A 232 -1.39 7.44 -6.14
N HIS A 233 -0.49 8.19 -5.51
CA HIS A 233 0.05 9.43 -6.08
C HIS A 233 0.88 9.19 -7.34
N ILE A 234 0.62 9.99 -8.38
CA ILE A 234 1.45 10.08 -9.58
C ILE A 234 2.22 11.40 -9.54
N PRO A 235 3.55 11.37 -9.39
CA PRO A 235 4.35 12.58 -9.52
C PRO A 235 4.13 13.24 -10.89
N ARG A 236 3.78 14.54 -10.90
CA ARG A 236 3.63 15.32 -12.13
C ARG A 236 4.86 15.24 -13.04
N ALA A 237 6.05 15.10 -12.47
CA ALA A 237 7.31 14.93 -13.19
C ALA A 237 7.39 13.64 -14.03
N PHE A 238 6.56 12.63 -13.73
CA PHE A 238 6.49 11.40 -14.53
C PHE A 238 5.57 11.54 -15.74
N LEU A 239 4.80 12.63 -15.85
CA LEU A 239 3.80 12.83 -16.89
C LEU A 239 4.34 13.66 -18.06
N LYS A 240 4.02 13.20 -19.27
CA LYS A 240 4.09 13.93 -20.53
C LYS A 240 2.71 14.56 -20.80
N PRO A 241 2.60 15.60 -21.65
CA PRO A 241 1.29 16.18 -21.99
C PRO A 241 0.29 15.15 -22.55
N LYS A 242 0.76 14.24 -23.41
CA LYS A 242 -0.05 13.20 -24.05
C LYS A 242 0.68 11.86 -24.08
N ASN A 243 -0.05 10.79 -24.36
CA ASN A 243 0.47 9.43 -24.56
C ASN A 243 1.30 8.93 -23.36
N ASN A 244 0.77 9.09 -22.15
CA ASN A 244 1.37 8.50 -20.96
C ASN A 244 1.02 7.02 -20.89
N LEU A 245 2.02 6.15 -20.86
CA LEU A 245 1.84 4.71 -20.68
C LEU A 245 1.56 4.42 -19.21
N LEU A 246 0.37 3.91 -18.89
CA LEU A 246 0.06 3.32 -17.60
C LEU A 246 0.16 1.79 -17.74
N VAL A 247 0.95 1.14 -16.89
CA VAL A 247 1.01 -0.31 -16.77
C VAL A 247 0.71 -0.72 -15.35
N VAL A 248 -0.09 -1.77 -15.19
CA VAL A 248 -0.52 -2.31 -13.89
C VAL A 248 -0.31 -3.82 -13.90
N PHE A 249 0.41 -4.35 -12.91
CA PHE A 249 0.44 -5.78 -12.64
C PHE A 249 -0.56 -6.10 -11.54
N GLU A 250 -1.60 -6.88 -11.84
CA GLU A 250 -2.65 -7.28 -10.89
C GLU A 250 -2.45 -8.72 -10.44
N GLU A 251 -2.23 -8.89 -9.14
CA GLU A 251 -1.85 -10.16 -8.54
C GLU A 251 -3.05 -11.07 -8.24
N THR A 252 -4.20 -10.49 -7.89
CA THR A 252 -5.31 -11.24 -7.26
C THR A 252 -6.61 -11.24 -8.08
N GLY A 253 -6.70 -10.37 -9.08
CA GLY A 253 -7.88 -10.17 -9.90
C GLY A 253 -8.54 -8.83 -9.61
N GLY A 254 -8.82 -8.06 -10.66
CA GLY A 254 -9.30 -6.69 -10.59
C GLY A 254 -9.77 -6.20 -11.94
N ASN A 255 -10.78 -5.33 -11.97
CA ASN A 255 -11.35 -4.81 -13.22
C ASN A 255 -10.67 -3.49 -13.61
N PRO A 256 -9.79 -3.47 -14.63
CA PRO A 256 -9.08 -2.26 -15.03
C PRO A 256 -9.99 -1.15 -15.56
N GLY A 257 -11.24 -1.47 -15.95
CA GLY A 257 -12.20 -0.48 -16.43
C GLY A 257 -12.68 0.52 -15.37
N GLY A 258 -12.46 0.23 -14.07
CA GLY A 258 -12.78 1.15 -12.98
C GLY A 258 -11.59 1.91 -12.43
N ILE A 259 -10.43 1.91 -13.13
CA ILE A 259 -9.28 2.73 -12.74
C ILE A 259 -9.53 4.16 -13.19
N GLU A 260 -9.36 5.13 -12.29
CA GLU A 260 -9.56 6.55 -12.58
C GLU A 260 -8.26 7.33 -12.37
N VAL A 261 -7.95 8.26 -13.29
CA VAL A 261 -6.90 9.27 -13.09
C VAL A 261 -7.57 10.51 -12.51
N LEU A 262 -7.12 10.93 -11.33
CA LEU A 262 -7.72 12.02 -10.58
C LEU A 262 -6.78 13.20 -10.44
N ILE A 263 -7.39 14.39 -10.40
CA ILE A 263 -6.74 15.57 -9.86
C ILE A 263 -7.07 15.64 -8.37
N VAL A 264 -6.05 15.65 -7.51
CA VAL A 264 -6.23 15.78 -6.07
C VAL A 264 -6.41 17.25 -5.74
N ASN A 265 -7.62 17.60 -5.29
CA ASN A 265 -7.90 18.94 -4.79
C ASN A 265 -7.38 19.08 -3.35
N ARG A 266 -6.50 20.07 -3.12
CA ARG A 266 -5.95 20.43 -1.81
C ARG A 266 -6.58 21.70 -1.24
N ASP A 267 -7.84 21.96 -1.58
CA ASP A 267 -8.54 23.13 -1.06
C ASP A 267 -8.71 23.05 0.44
N THR A 268 -8.97 21.87 1.01
CA THR A 268 -8.96 21.70 2.46
C THR A 268 -7.54 21.38 2.94
N ILE A 269 -6.98 22.26 3.77
CA ILE A 269 -5.70 22.05 4.46
C ILE A 269 -5.93 22.05 5.97
N CYS A 270 -5.12 21.26 6.69
CA CYS A 270 -5.29 21.06 8.13
C CYS A 270 -3.97 21.14 8.88
N SER A 271 -4.06 21.41 10.18
CA SER A 271 -2.97 21.28 11.15
C SER A 271 -3.52 20.65 12.43
N PHE A 272 -2.75 19.74 13.03
CA PHE A 272 -3.05 19.14 14.33
C PHE A 272 -1.76 19.11 15.15
N ILE A 273 -1.63 20.02 16.11
CA ILE A 273 -0.40 20.21 16.88
C ILE A 273 -0.72 20.27 18.38
N THR A 274 0.06 19.57 19.19
CA THR A 274 -0.08 19.51 20.65
C THR A 274 1.00 20.32 21.34
N GLU A 275 0.79 20.70 22.59
CA GLU A 275 1.79 21.41 23.43
C GLU A 275 3.13 20.65 23.55
N TYR A 276 3.15 19.33 23.30
CA TYR A 276 4.37 18.51 23.34
C TYR A 276 5.15 18.49 22.02
N HIS A 277 4.59 19.01 20.93
CA HIS A 277 5.30 19.03 19.66
C HIS A 277 6.47 20.03 19.72
N PRO A 278 7.67 19.62 19.28
CA PRO A 278 8.80 20.54 19.24
C PRO A 278 8.53 21.66 18.22
N PRO A 279 9.24 22.79 18.35
CA PRO A 279 9.23 23.84 17.34
C PRO A 279 9.68 23.33 15.96
N ASN A 280 9.38 24.11 14.92
CA ASN A 280 9.71 23.74 13.54
C ASN A 280 11.22 23.45 13.38
N VAL A 281 11.58 22.40 12.65
CA VAL A 281 12.99 22.03 12.38
C VAL A 281 13.75 23.18 11.69
N ARG A 282 13.07 24.01 10.90
CA ARG A 282 13.65 25.19 10.24
C ARG A 282 14.02 26.32 11.20
N SER A 283 13.57 26.27 12.45
CA SER A 283 13.97 27.20 13.50
C SER A 283 15.36 26.90 14.07
N TRP A 284 16.02 25.84 13.58
CA TRP A 284 17.34 25.39 14.01
C TRP A 284 18.30 25.33 12.83
N GLU A 285 19.57 25.63 13.06
CA GLU A 285 20.66 25.30 12.15
C GLU A 285 21.76 24.52 12.89
N ARG A 286 22.53 23.74 12.13
CA ARG A 286 23.69 23.03 12.65
C ARG A 286 24.95 23.76 12.21
N LYS A 287 25.73 24.28 13.16
CA LYS A 287 27.05 24.87 12.93
C LYS A 287 28.05 24.25 13.89
N GLU A 288 29.19 23.78 13.37
CA GLU A 288 30.25 23.15 14.18
C GLU A 288 29.71 22.03 15.08
N GLU A 289 28.85 21.19 14.50
CA GLU A 289 28.16 20.08 15.17
C GLU A 289 27.18 20.44 16.29
N GLN A 290 27.01 21.73 16.62
CA GLN A 290 26.03 22.20 17.59
C GLN A 290 24.76 22.70 16.89
N PHE A 291 23.61 22.38 17.48
CA PHE A 291 22.32 22.97 17.09
C PHE A 291 22.18 24.33 17.75
N ARG A 292 21.91 25.36 16.95
CA ARG A 292 21.58 26.69 17.46
C ARG A 292 20.28 27.18 16.82
N PRO A 293 19.45 27.92 17.57
CA PRO A 293 18.26 28.52 17.01
C PRO A 293 18.65 29.60 16.00
N VAL A 294 17.93 29.66 14.88
CA VAL A 294 18.06 30.75 13.87
C VAL A 294 17.01 31.84 14.05
N VAL A 295 16.20 31.73 15.10
CA VAL A 295 15.14 32.67 15.47
C VAL A 295 15.27 33.04 16.94
N ASP A 296 14.86 34.27 17.30
CA ASP A 296 15.01 34.81 18.66
C ASP A 296 14.21 34.01 19.71
N GLU A 297 13.02 33.50 19.34
CA GLU A 297 12.21 32.62 20.17
C GLU A 297 11.80 31.35 19.41
N VAL A 298 12.19 30.19 19.94
CA VAL A 298 11.86 28.90 19.34
C VAL A 298 10.51 28.41 19.90
N LYS A 299 9.42 28.72 19.20
CA LYS A 299 8.06 28.39 19.65
C LYS A 299 7.36 27.41 18.71
N SER A 300 6.51 26.57 19.28
CA SER A 300 5.61 25.70 18.53
C SER A 300 4.41 26.49 18.01
N GLY A 301 3.87 26.07 16.87
CA GLY A 301 2.76 26.76 16.24
C GLY A 301 2.25 26.02 15.01
N ALA A 302 0.96 26.18 14.72
CA ALA A 302 0.35 25.63 13.53
C ALA A 302 0.76 26.48 12.32
N HIS A 303 1.28 25.83 11.27
CA HIS A 303 1.70 26.47 10.03
C HIS A 303 0.86 25.93 8.88
N LEU A 304 0.08 26.80 8.25
CA LEU A 304 -0.80 26.45 7.15
C LEU A 304 -0.36 27.18 5.88
N THR A 305 -0.43 26.51 4.74
CA THR A 305 -0.09 27.06 3.43
C THR A 305 -1.06 26.52 2.39
N CYS A 306 -1.80 27.42 1.75
CA CYS A 306 -2.66 27.09 0.63
C CYS A 306 -1.85 26.71 -0.61
N PRO A 307 -2.44 25.93 -1.53
CA PRO A 307 -1.90 25.78 -2.88
C PRO A 307 -1.68 27.13 -3.57
N GLU A 308 -0.77 27.14 -4.55
CA GLU A 308 -0.39 28.36 -5.28
C GLU A 308 -1.62 29.06 -5.89
N GLY A 309 -1.67 30.39 -5.79
CA GLY A 309 -2.77 31.21 -6.29
C GLY A 309 -4.06 31.16 -5.46
N LYS A 310 -4.09 30.44 -4.33
CA LYS A 310 -5.24 30.35 -3.42
C LYS A 310 -4.95 31.04 -2.08
N VAL A 311 -6.00 31.53 -1.45
CA VAL A 311 -6.01 32.10 -0.10
C VAL A 311 -7.00 31.36 0.78
N MET A 312 -6.76 31.34 2.09
CA MET A 312 -7.67 30.73 3.06
C MET A 312 -8.95 31.56 3.11
N LYS A 313 -10.05 31.02 2.57
CA LYS A 313 -11.33 31.73 2.47
C LYS A 313 -12.26 31.43 3.64
N VAL A 314 -12.20 30.21 4.17
CA VAL A 314 -13.08 29.74 5.24
C VAL A 314 -12.26 28.95 6.25
N VAL A 315 -12.49 29.18 7.54
CA VAL A 315 -12.05 28.30 8.62
C VAL A 315 -13.21 27.36 8.92
N GLU A 316 -13.09 26.11 8.49
CA GLU A 316 -14.17 25.11 8.62
C GLU A 316 -14.21 24.49 10.02
N PHE A 317 -13.06 24.43 10.70
CA PHE A 317 -12.95 23.95 12.07
C PHE A 317 -11.74 24.56 12.77
N ALA A 318 -11.92 24.93 14.04
CA ALA A 318 -10.83 25.32 14.93
C ALA A 318 -11.15 24.92 16.37
N SER A 319 -10.23 24.22 17.01
CA SER A 319 -10.35 23.87 18.42
C SER A 319 -8.97 23.90 19.08
N PHE A 320 -8.90 24.60 20.20
CA PHE A 320 -7.77 24.60 21.12
C PHE A 320 -8.21 23.96 22.45
N GLY A 321 -7.85 22.71 22.67
CA GLY A 321 -8.36 21.90 23.78
C GLY A 321 -8.01 20.42 23.61
N ASP A 322 -9.00 19.53 23.61
CA ASP A 322 -8.84 18.08 23.36
C ASP A 322 -9.55 17.57 22.08
N PRO A 323 -9.44 18.26 20.93
CA PRO A 323 -10.05 17.77 19.68
C PRO A 323 -9.46 16.41 19.26
N TYR A 324 -10.24 15.67 18.50
CA TYR A 324 -9.84 14.38 17.93
C TYR A 324 -10.33 14.24 16.48
N GLY A 325 -9.88 13.19 15.81
CA GLY A 325 -10.19 12.91 14.40
C GLY A 325 -9.02 13.19 13.47
N ALA A 326 -9.31 13.24 12.17
CA ALA A 326 -8.34 13.46 11.11
C ALA A 326 -8.77 14.62 10.21
N CYS A 327 -7.83 15.15 9.41
CA CYS A 327 -8.12 16.23 8.47
C CYS A 327 -9.32 15.91 7.58
N GLY A 328 -10.28 16.84 7.49
CA GLY A 328 -11.56 16.66 6.82
C GLY A 328 -12.69 16.15 7.72
N ALA A 329 -12.37 15.66 8.92
CA ALA A 329 -13.32 15.05 9.86
C ALA A 329 -12.91 15.27 11.33
N TYR A 330 -12.48 16.48 11.69
CA TYR A 330 -12.22 16.82 13.08
C TYR A 330 -13.52 16.94 13.88
N SER A 331 -13.42 16.62 15.18
CA SER A 331 -14.51 16.73 16.14
C SER A 331 -14.02 17.41 17.41
N LEU A 332 -14.92 18.15 18.06
CA LEU A 332 -14.67 18.73 19.38
C LEU A 332 -14.56 17.60 20.41
N GLY A 333 -13.60 17.74 21.33
CA GLY A 333 -13.51 16.89 22.51
C GLY A 333 -14.40 17.39 23.65
N LYS A 334 -14.02 17.07 24.90
CA LYS A 334 -14.74 17.51 26.10
C LYS A 334 -14.47 18.96 26.46
N CYS A 335 -13.38 19.53 25.95
CA CYS A 335 -13.01 20.91 26.15
C CYS A 335 -12.50 21.56 24.87
N THR A 336 -12.94 22.79 24.64
CA THR A 336 -12.36 23.67 23.62
C THR A 336 -12.39 25.11 24.11
N SER A 337 -11.37 25.89 23.76
CA SER A 337 -11.42 27.34 23.91
C SER A 337 -12.56 27.90 23.05
N PRO A 338 -13.44 28.76 23.60
CA PRO A 338 -14.50 29.41 22.83
C PRO A 338 -13.94 30.40 21.79
N ASN A 339 -12.69 30.86 21.94
CA ASN A 339 -12.06 31.80 21.02
C ASN A 339 -11.32 31.12 19.86
N SER A 340 -11.23 29.78 19.85
CA SER A 340 -10.44 29.01 18.86
C SER A 340 -10.70 29.46 17.43
N GLN A 341 -11.98 29.53 17.03
CA GLN A 341 -12.39 29.97 15.70
C GLN A 341 -11.90 31.39 15.39
N LYS A 342 -12.16 32.34 16.27
CA LYS A 342 -11.83 33.76 16.08
C LYS A 342 -10.32 33.97 15.94
N VAL A 343 -9.52 33.32 16.76
CA VAL A 343 -8.06 33.40 16.72
C VAL A 343 -7.55 32.90 15.37
N VAL A 344 -7.99 31.72 14.94
CA VAL A 344 -7.57 31.15 13.65
C VAL A 344 -8.00 32.05 12.50
N GLU A 345 -9.22 32.58 12.52
CA GLU A 345 -9.73 33.50 11.50
C GLU A 345 -8.87 34.76 11.39
N GLN A 346 -8.52 35.38 12.52
CA GLN A 346 -7.65 36.56 12.57
C GLN A 346 -6.25 36.30 12.01
N HIS A 347 -5.69 35.12 12.29
CA HIS A 347 -4.35 34.77 11.80
C HIS A 347 -4.33 34.40 10.33
N CYS A 348 -5.37 33.72 9.83
CA CYS A 348 -5.31 32.96 8.58
C CYS A 348 -6.19 33.47 7.45
N LEU A 349 -7.38 34.04 7.72
CA LEU A 349 -8.30 34.42 6.65
C LEU A 349 -7.69 35.45 5.70
N GLY A 350 -7.92 35.24 4.39
CA GLY A 350 -7.43 36.08 3.31
C GLY A 350 -5.94 35.91 2.98
N LYS A 351 -5.19 35.11 3.74
CA LYS A 351 -3.76 34.89 3.50
C LYS A 351 -3.54 33.56 2.77
N SER A 352 -2.48 33.49 1.95
CA SER A 352 -2.02 32.23 1.35
C SER A 352 -1.21 31.38 2.33
N ARG A 353 -0.61 32.00 3.35
CA ARG A 353 0.16 31.35 4.41
C ARG A 353 -0.13 32.04 5.75
N CYS A 354 -0.23 31.25 6.82
CA CYS A 354 -0.36 31.78 8.18
C CYS A 354 0.41 30.92 9.17
N SER A 355 0.76 31.54 10.30
CA SER A 355 1.30 30.88 11.48
C SER A 355 0.45 31.28 12.69
N ILE A 356 0.04 30.29 13.46
CA ILE A 356 -0.76 30.46 14.67
C ILE A 356 0.09 29.98 15.84
N PRO A 357 0.48 30.87 16.77
CA PRO A 357 1.25 30.49 17.96
C PRO A 357 0.48 29.50 18.82
N LEU A 358 1.17 28.51 19.38
CA LEU A 358 0.58 27.55 20.31
C LEU A 358 0.76 28.04 21.77
N GLU A 359 0.16 29.18 22.10
CA GLU A 359 0.26 29.81 23.42
C GLU A 359 -1.14 29.93 24.04
N ARG A 360 -1.30 29.52 25.30
CA ARG A 360 -2.61 29.53 25.98
C ARG A 360 -3.20 30.94 26.06
N GLU A 361 -2.36 31.95 26.24
CA GLU A 361 -2.74 33.35 26.32
C GLU A 361 -3.39 33.87 25.04
N VAL A 362 -3.02 33.32 23.88
CA VAL A 362 -3.58 33.70 22.58
C VAL A 362 -5.05 33.24 22.46
N PHE A 363 -5.40 32.11 23.07
CA PHE A 363 -6.73 31.52 22.99
C PHE A 363 -7.62 31.89 24.18
N ASP A 364 -7.13 31.80 25.41
CA ASP A 364 -7.95 31.86 26.61
C ASP A 364 -7.64 33.08 27.51
N GLY A 365 -6.59 33.84 27.19
CA GLY A 365 -6.07 34.89 28.07
C GLY A 365 -5.59 34.36 29.43
N LYS A 366 -5.10 35.23 30.30
CA LYS A 366 -4.41 34.81 31.55
C LYS A 366 -5.31 34.22 32.65
N ARG A 367 -6.64 34.26 32.53
CA ARG A 367 -7.59 33.87 33.62
C ARG A 367 -8.85 33.12 33.19
N ASN A 368 -9.04 32.85 31.90
CA ASN A 368 -10.28 32.26 31.36
C ASN A 368 -10.04 30.93 30.62
N ASP A 369 -9.06 30.14 31.04
CA ASP A 369 -8.83 28.81 30.48
C ASP A 369 -9.98 27.85 30.88
N PRO A 370 -10.82 27.39 29.91
CA PRO A 370 -11.95 26.49 30.20
C PRO A 370 -11.51 25.05 30.51
N CYS A 371 -10.24 24.68 30.30
CA CYS A 371 -9.67 23.41 30.73
C CYS A 371 -8.17 23.54 31.06
N PRO A 372 -7.85 24.04 32.27
CA PRO A 372 -6.46 24.24 32.69
C PRO A 372 -5.68 22.92 32.79
N ASP A 373 -6.34 21.83 33.19
CA ASP A 373 -5.72 20.53 33.48
C ASP A 373 -5.58 19.62 32.24
N VAL A 374 -5.95 20.12 31.06
CA VAL A 374 -5.86 19.36 29.80
C VAL A 374 -4.65 19.84 29.00
N SER A 375 -3.86 18.89 28.50
CA SER A 375 -2.83 19.20 27.51
C SER A 375 -3.48 19.71 26.23
N LYS A 376 -3.15 20.92 25.82
CA LYS A 376 -3.83 21.56 24.71
C LYS A 376 -3.35 21.01 23.37
N THR A 377 -4.32 20.86 22.48
CA THR A 377 -4.11 20.54 21.07
C THR A 377 -4.84 21.59 20.24
N LEU A 378 -4.12 22.19 19.29
CA LEU A 378 -4.66 23.07 18.28
C LEU A 378 -4.93 22.25 17.01
N ALA A 379 -6.20 21.98 16.75
CA ALA A 379 -6.69 21.41 15.51
C ALA A 379 -7.34 22.50 14.65
N VAL A 380 -6.87 22.65 13.41
CA VAL A 380 -7.34 23.67 12.47
C VAL A 380 -7.62 23.02 11.12
N GLN A 381 -8.76 23.36 10.53
CA GLN A 381 -9.12 23.01 9.16
C GLN A 381 -9.59 24.28 8.44
N VAL A 382 -8.97 24.57 7.30
CA VAL A 382 -9.33 25.72 6.47
C VAL A 382 -9.52 25.30 5.02
N ARG A 383 -10.42 25.99 4.33
CA ARG A 383 -10.65 25.84 2.91
C ARG A 383 -10.05 27.01 2.13
N CYS A 384 -9.10 26.68 1.28
CA CYS A 384 -8.45 27.54 0.31
C CYS A 384 -9.33 27.69 -0.94
N ALA A 385 -9.35 28.90 -1.51
CA ALA A 385 -9.91 29.12 -2.84
C ALA A 385 -9.15 30.27 -3.53
N HIS A 386 -9.32 30.42 -4.84
CA HIS A 386 -8.74 31.54 -5.57
C HIS A 386 -9.27 32.88 -5.04
N GLU A 387 -8.41 33.89 -5.04
CA GLU A 387 -8.72 35.20 -4.45
C GLU A 387 -9.85 35.90 -5.22
N LYS A 388 -9.90 35.70 -6.54
CA LYS A 388 -10.99 36.08 -7.46
C LYS A 388 -11.52 34.83 -8.15
N ALA A 389 -12.85 34.72 -8.27
CA ALA A 389 -13.45 33.77 -9.20
C ALA A 389 -13.09 34.23 -10.63
N HIS A 390 -12.48 33.34 -11.41
CA HIS A 390 -12.31 33.56 -12.85
C HIS A 390 -13.61 33.22 -13.58
#